data_AF-A0A0G2HPC5-F1
#
_entry.id   AF-A0A0G2HPC5-F1
#
_cell.length_a   1.000
_cell.length_b   1.000
_cell.length_c   1.000
_cell.angle_alpha   90.00
_cell.angle_beta   90.00
_cell.angle_gamma   90.00
#
_symmetry.space_group_name_H-M   'P 1'
#
loop_
_entity.id
_entity.type
_entity.pdbx_description
1 polymer ?
#
loop_
_entity_poly.entity_id
_entity_poly.type
_entity_poly.pdbx_seq_one_letter_code
_entity_poly.pdbx_strand_id
1 'polypeptide(L)'
;MSERDQVRLAFAKSIQEFYTFRFMHNDPDHRNLMWDPENKIYIIDLEDAYQINDDKEPTKFMPELHYREWGIAGPETNCHMYGLDPMVPHDGKCIEDPDNEILEKMAADAAGKELVFRK
;
A
#
# COMPACT_ATOMS: atom_id res chain seq x y z
N MET A 1 6.33 -10.88 -12.03
CA MET A 1 5.52 -10.26 -10.97
C MET A 1 4.21 -9.82 -11.59
N SER A 2 3.07 -10.10 -10.96
CA SER A 2 1.77 -9.69 -11.52
C SER A 2 1.65 -8.15 -11.53
N GLU A 3 0.82 -7.59 -12.41
CA GLU A 3 0.55 -6.14 -12.45
C GLU A 3 0.13 -5.61 -11.07
N ARG A 4 -0.79 -6.33 -10.43
CA ARG A 4 -1.23 -6.14 -9.06
C ARG A 4 -0.08 -6.00 -8.04
N ASP A 5 0.91 -6.88 -8.08
CA ASP A 5 2.05 -6.82 -7.14
C ASP A 5 3.02 -5.67 -7.48
N GLN A 6 3.13 -5.30 -8.77
CA GLN A 6 3.92 -4.13 -9.20
C GLN A 6 3.30 -2.83 -8.71
N VAL A 7 1.97 -2.67 -8.84
CA VAL A 7 1.20 -1.53 -8.34
C VAL A 7 1.44 -1.33 -6.84
N ARG A 8 1.38 -2.41 -6.06
CA ARG A 8 1.57 -2.34 -4.60
C ARG A 8 3.00 -2.03 -4.20
N LEU A 9 3.98 -2.60 -4.91
CA LEU A 9 5.39 -2.28 -4.68
C LEU A 9 5.66 -0.79 -5.00
N ALA A 10 5.12 -0.28 -6.10
CA ALA A 10 5.21 1.14 -6.44
C ALA A 10 4.49 2.02 -5.41
N PHE A 11 3.31 1.60 -4.94
CA PHE A 11 2.57 2.31 -3.89
C PHE A 11 3.36 2.37 -2.58
N ALA A 12 3.92 1.25 -2.11
CA ALA A 12 4.69 1.21 -0.87
C ALA A 12 5.85 2.21 -0.89
N LYS A 13 6.58 2.27 -2.02
CA LYS A 13 7.68 3.23 -2.22
C LYS A 13 7.16 4.67 -2.22
N SER A 14 6.08 4.95 -2.94
CA SER A 14 5.49 6.30 -3.03
C SER A 14 4.88 6.78 -1.70
N ILE A 15 4.19 5.92 -0.94
CA ILE A 15 3.57 6.30 0.33
C ILE A 15 4.64 6.51 1.42
N GLN A 16 5.73 5.75 1.41
CA GLN A 16 6.88 6.00 2.28
C GLN A 16 7.50 7.37 2.01
N GLU A 17 7.65 7.75 0.73
CA GLU A 17 8.12 9.09 0.36
C GLU A 17 7.14 10.17 0.86
N PHE A 18 5.85 10.00 0.61
CA PHE A 18 4.80 10.94 1.06
C PHE A 18 4.81 11.15 2.58
N TYR A 19 4.94 10.06 3.35
CA TYR A 19 5.03 10.12 4.80
C TYR A 19 6.36 10.68 5.30
N THR A 20 7.48 10.41 4.61
CA THR A 20 8.79 11.02 4.93
C THR A 20 8.72 12.54 4.84
N PHE A 21 7.95 13.08 3.88
CA PHE A 21 7.66 14.51 3.77
C PHE A 21 6.58 15.01 4.74
N ARG A 22 6.11 14.16 5.64
CA ARG A 22 5.10 14.44 6.67
C ARG A 22 3.73 14.80 6.12
N PHE A 23 3.41 14.35 4.91
CA PHE A 23 2.07 14.49 4.38
C PHE A 23 1.19 13.32 4.80
N MET A 24 -0.09 13.61 5.01
CA MET A 24 -1.16 12.65 5.25
C MET A 24 -2.34 12.98 4.32
N HIS A 25 -3.19 11.99 4.08
CA HIS A 25 -4.38 12.14 3.25
C HIS A 25 -5.62 11.76 4.06
N ASN A 26 -6.62 12.64 4.14
CA ASN A 26 -7.87 12.36 4.88
C ASN A 26 -8.86 11.50 4.10
N ASP A 27 -8.73 11.42 2.78
CA ASP A 27 -9.53 10.55 1.90
C ASP A 27 -8.63 9.48 1.22
N PRO A 28 -8.03 8.52 1.97
CA PRO A 28 -7.22 7.47 1.35
C PRO A 28 -8.13 6.50 0.59
N ASP A 29 -8.00 6.47 -0.73
CA ASP A 29 -8.75 5.56 -1.60
C ASP A 29 -7.98 5.32 -2.90
N HIS A 30 -8.11 4.13 -3.48
CA HIS A 30 -7.47 3.75 -4.75
C HIS A 30 -7.81 4.69 -5.90
N ARG A 31 -8.97 5.36 -5.88
CA ARG A 31 -9.36 6.38 -6.86
C ARG A 31 -8.45 7.62 -6.85
N ASN A 32 -7.78 7.86 -5.72
CA ASN A 32 -6.84 8.96 -5.50
C ASN A 32 -5.38 8.52 -5.81
N LEU A 33 -5.21 7.38 -6.49
CA LEU A 33 -3.94 6.87 -6.96
C LEU A 33 -3.94 6.80 -8.48
N MET A 34 -2.87 7.29 -9.09
CA MET A 34 -2.58 7.10 -10.52
C MET A 34 -1.31 6.29 -10.67
N TRP A 35 -1.42 5.13 -11.33
CA TRP A 35 -0.28 4.27 -11.61
C TRP A 35 0.30 4.58 -12.99
N ASP A 36 1.61 4.80 -13.01
CA ASP A 36 2.42 4.87 -14.20
C ASP A 36 3.09 3.50 -14.43
N PRO A 37 2.87 2.87 -15.60
CA PRO A 37 3.53 1.63 -15.99
C PRO A 37 5.06 1.66 -15.90
N GLU A 38 5.69 2.85 -15.86
CA GLU A 38 7.12 3.01 -15.57
C GLU A 38 7.51 2.78 -14.09
N ASN A 39 6.57 2.29 -13.26
CA ASN A 39 6.68 1.90 -11.84
C ASN A 39 6.57 3.02 -10.81
N LYS A 40 5.74 4.03 -11.06
CA LYS A 40 5.46 5.07 -10.06
C LYS A 40 3.98 5.14 -9.73
N ILE A 41 3.67 5.39 -8.46
CA ILE A 41 2.34 5.80 -8.04
C ILE A 41 2.38 7.30 -7.75
N TYR A 42 1.41 8.02 -8.32
CA TYR A 42 1.12 9.40 -7.98
C TYR A 42 -0.09 9.43 -7.06
N ILE A 43 0.07 10.05 -5.89
CA ILE A 43 -1.04 10.40 -5.01
C ILE A 43 -1.61 11.71 -5.56
N ILE A 44 -2.88 11.67 -5.98
CA ILE A 44 -3.60 12.81 -6.55
C ILE A 44 -4.67 13.29 -5.56
N ASP A 45 -5.47 14.29 -5.97
CA ASP A 45 -6.56 14.83 -5.16
C ASP A 45 -6.11 15.42 -3.80
N LEU A 46 -5.05 16.22 -3.84
CA LEU A 46 -4.37 16.74 -2.65
C LEU A 46 -5.16 17.81 -1.87
N GLU A 47 -6.42 18.08 -2.20
CA GLU A 47 -7.25 19.04 -1.47
C GLU A 47 -7.58 18.57 -0.05
N ASP A 48 -7.61 17.25 0.16
CA ASP A 48 -7.75 16.60 1.47
C ASP A 48 -6.42 16.10 2.07
N ALA A 49 -5.29 16.50 1.46
CA ALA A 49 -3.97 16.26 2.01
C ALA A 49 -3.54 17.38 2.95
N TYR A 50 -2.83 17.01 4.02
CA TYR A 50 -2.30 17.96 4.99
C TYR A 50 -0.90 17.58 5.43
N GLN A 51 -0.11 18.58 5.81
CA GLN A 51 1.22 18.37 6.36
C GLN A 51 1.18 18.38 7.89
N ILE A 52 1.80 17.39 8.53
CA ILE A 52 2.01 17.35 9.97
C ILE A 52 3.25 18.18 10.30
N ASN A 53 3.04 19.29 11.01
CA ASN A 53 4.10 20.25 11.40
C ASN A 53 4.43 20.18 12.91
N ASP A 54 4.40 18.98 13.49
CA ASP A 54 4.81 18.74 14.89
C ASP A 54 6.23 18.14 14.99
N ASP A 55 6.75 18.08 16.21
CA ASP A 55 8.09 17.54 16.50
C ASP A 55 8.13 16.00 16.56
N LYS A 56 7.03 15.30 16.24
CA LYS A 56 6.99 13.83 16.31
C LYS A 56 7.68 13.19 15.11
N GLU A 57 7.95 11.90 15.19
CA GLU A 57 8.39 11.14 14.03
C GLU A 57 7.31 11.12 12.93
N PRO A 58 7.69 11.13 11.64
CA PRO A 58 6.73 10.99 10.55
C PRO A 58 5.96 9.67 10.63
N THR A 59 4.79 9.63 9.99
CA THR A 59 4.00 8.40 9.88
C THR A 59 4.85 7.30 9.23
N LYS A 60 4.79 6.09 9.77
CA LYS A 60 5.47 4.93 9.19
C LYS A 60 4.54 4.18 8.26
N PHE A 61 5.06 3.68 7.14
CA PHE A 61 4.29 2.79 6.30
C PHE A 61 4.13 1.41 6.98
N MET A 62 2.89 1.07 7.29
CA MET A 62 2.46 -0.26 7.76
C MET A 62 1.67 -0.98 6.65
N PRO A 63 2.24 -2.00 5.98
CA PRO A 63 1.58 -2.69 4.86
C PRO A 63 0.20 -3.26 5.21
N GLU A 64 0.03 -3.86 6.39
CA GLU A 64 -1.24 -4.44 6.85
C GLU A 64 -2.37 -3.39 6.93
N LEU A 65 -2.03 -2.15 7.28
CA LEU A 65 -2.99 -1.07 7.46
C LEU A 65 -3.20 -0.29 6.15
N HIS A 66 -2.12 0.25 5.59
CA HIS A 66 -2.22 1.24 4.53
C HIS A 66 -2.61 0.64 3.18
N TYR A 67 -2.23 -0.60 2.88
CA TYR A 67 -2.78 -1.25 1.68
C TYR A 67 -4.31 -1.37 1.75
N ARG A 68 -4.85 -1.62 2.96
CA ARG A 68 -6.29 -1.73 3.17
C ARG A 68 -6.97 -0.38 3.15
N GLU A 69 -6.41 0.62 3.83
CA GLU A 69 -6.95 1.98 3.86
C GLU A 69 -7.03 2.57 2.46
N TRP A 70 -5.98 2.41 1.65
CA TRP A 70 -5.96 2.88 0.27
C TRP A 70 -6.70 1.97 -0.71
N GLY A 71 -7.42 0.95 -0.25
CA GLY A 71 -8.26 0.10 -1.10
C GLY A 71 -7.49 -0.81 -2.07
N ILE A 72 -6.19 -0.99 -1.89
CA ILE A 72 -5.33 -1.80 -2.77
C ILE A 72 -4.99 -3.19 -2.20
N ALA A 73 -5.44 -3.49 -0.98
CA ALA A 73 -5.30 -4.81 -0.34
C ALA A 73 -6.28 -5.88 -0.87
N GLY A 74 -7.11 -5.55 -1.86
CA GLY A 74 -8.17 -6.42 -2.36
C GLY A 74 -7.84 -7.13 -3.67
N PRO A 75 -8.58 -8.20 -4.00
CA PRO A 75 -8.68 -8.68 -5.38
C PRO A 75 -9.21 -7.57 -6.30
N GLU A 76 -8.75 -7.52 -7.56
CA GLU A 76 -9.22 -6.59 -8.62
C GLU A 76 -10.75 -6.57 -8.79
N THR A 77 -11.42 -7.61 -8.29
CA THR A 77 -12.87 -7.76 -8.23
C THR A 77 -13.35 -7.50 -6.80
N ASN A 78 -14.35 -6.63 -6.67
CA ASN A 78 -14.94 -6.11 -5.43
C ASN A 78 -15.40 -7.19 -4.42
N CYS A 79 -14.47 -7.91 -3.79
CA CYS A 79 -14.75 -8.88 -2.73
C CYS A 79 -14.48 -8.23 -1.38
N HIS A 80 -15.43 -7.40 -0.96
CA HIS A 80 -15.50 -6.87 0.39
C HIS A 80 -15.16 -7.97 1.42
N MET A 81 -14.17 -7.69 2.26
CA MET A 81 -13.84 -8.36 3.53
C MET A 81 -13.25 -9.78 3.56
N TYR A 82 -13.23 -10.56 2.47
CA TYR A 82 -12.85 -12.00 2.58
C TYR A 82 -11.68 -12.48 1.70
N GLY A 83 -11.22 -11.69 0.74
CA GLY A 83 -10.03 -12.01 -0.05
C GLY A 83 -8.76 -11.69 0.71
N LEU A 84 -7.94 -12.70 1.02
CA LEU A 84 -6.59 -12.53 1.52
C LEU A 84 -5.65 -12.34 0.33
N ASP A 85 -5.13 -11.13 0.21
CA ASP A 85 -4.10 -10.78 -0.74
C ASP A 85 -2.73 -11.28 -0.24
N PRO A 86 -2.02 -12.13 -1.01
CA PRO A 86 -0.71 -12.65 -0.62
C PRO A 86 0.36 -11.60 -0.34
N MET A 87 0.20 -10.37 -0.86
CA MET A 87 1.15 -9.27 -0.66
C MET A 87 0.84 -8.43 0.60
N VAL A 88 -0.32 -8.64 1.23
CA VAL A 88 -0.74 -7.94 2.44
C VAL A 88 -0.54 -8.87 3.64
N PRO A 89 0.32 -8.51 4.61
CA PRO A 89 0.44 -9.26 5.84
C PRO A 89 -0.92 -9.39 6.53
N HIS A 90 -1.31 -10.62 6.84
CA HIS A 90 -2.63 -10.94 7.42
C HIS A 90 -2.52 -11.84 8.67
N ASP A 91 -1.30 -12.20 9.07
CA ASP A 91 -0.99 -13.09 10.20
C ASP A 91 -0.69 -12.33 11.50
N GLY A 92 -0.98 -11.02 11.54
CA GLY A 92 -0.74 -10.17 12.70
C GLY A 92 0.73 -9.82 12.93
N LYS A 93 1.60 -10.04 11.94
CA LYS A 93 2.95 -9.47 11.94
C LYS A 93 2.87 -7.99 11.57
N CYS A 94 2.96 -7.15 12.59
CA CYS A 94 3.04 -5.70 12.45
C CYS A 94 4.40 -5.30 11.86
N ILE A 95 4.53 -5.32 10.53
CA ILE A 95 5.70 -4.82 9.82
C ILE A 95 5.58 -3.29 9.78
N GLU A 96 6.53 -2.60 10.40
CA GLU A 96 6.63 -1.14 10.36
C GLU A 96 7.79 -0.71 9.47
N ASP A 97 7.50 0.19 8.54
CA ASP A 97 8.45 0.84 7.64
C ASP A 97 9.47 -0.12 7.00
N PRO A 98 9.00 -1.13 6.25
CA PRO A 98 9.90 -2.09 5.62
C PRO A 98 10.79 -1.39 4.58
N ASP A 99 12.05 -1.79 4.52
CA ASP A 99 12.95 -1.35 3.45
C ASP A 99 12.58 -1.99 2.09
N ASN A 100 13.26 -1.53 1.04
CA ASN A 100 13.05 -2.03 -0.31
C ASN A 100 13.32 -3.53 -0.44
N GLU A 101 14.27 -4.09 0.32
CA GLU A 101 14.60 -5.53 0.25
C GLU A 101 13.44 -6.37 0.83
N ILE A 102 12.87 -5.94 1.95
CA ILE A 102 11.70 -6.58 2.56
C ILE A 102 10.49 -6.46 1.62
N LEU A 103 10.24 -5.30 1.03
CA LEU A 103 9.13 -5.10 0.09
C LEU A 103 9.27 -5.97 -1.16
N GLU A 104 10.47 -6.05 -1.74
CA GLU A 104 10.74 -6.89 -2.91
C GLU A 104 10.61 -8.38 -2.57
N LYS A 105 11.06 -8.79 -1.39
CA LYS A 105 10.86 -10.15 -0.89
C LYS A 105 9.38 -10.48 -0.71
N MET A 106 8.59 -9.58 -0.13
CA MET A 106 7.14 -9.75 0.01
C MET A 106 6.47 -9.92 -1.36
N ALA A 107 6.84 -9.10 -2.34
CA ALA A 107 6.32 -9.20 -3.70
C ALA A 107 6.75 -10.50 -4.41
N ALA A 108 7.99 -10.95 -4.18
CA ALA A 108 8.50 -12.23 -4.70
C ALA A 108 7.78 -13.42 -4.06
N ASP A 109 7.57 -13.40 -2.74
CA ASP A 109 6.84 -14.43 -2.01
C ASP A 109 5.36 -14.48 -2.41
N ALA A 110 4.77 -13.35 -2.80
CA ALA A 110 3.39 -13.26 -3.30
C ALA A 110 3.25 -13.73 -4.76
N ALA A 111 4.32 -13.68 -5.55
CA ALA A 111 4.27 -13.92 -6.98
C ALA A 111 3.75 -15.32 -7.31
N GLY A 112 2.72 -15.38 -8.17
CA GLY A 112 2.09 -16.64 -8.61
C GLY A 112 1.16 -17.28 -7.58
N LYS A 113 0.97 -16.68 -6.40
CA LYS A 113 -0.07 -17.10 -5.46
C LYS A 113 -1.41 -16.50 -5.84
N GLU A 114 -2.43 -17.35 -5.92
CA GLU A 114 -3.81 -16.93 -6.12
C GLU A 114 -4.35 -16.23 -4.85
N LEU A 115 -5.40 -15.44 -5.05
CA LEU A 115 -6.16 -14.82 -3.96
C LEU A 115 -6.84 -15.91 -3.14
N VAL A 116 -6.70 -15.86 -1.82
CA VAL A 116 -7.35 -16.82 -0.95
C VAL A 116 -8.64 -16.23 -0.42
N PHE A 117 -9.77 -16.72 -0.90
CA PHE A 117 -11.08 -16.33 -0.37
C PHE A 117 -11.43 -17.23 0.82
N ARG A 118 -11.63 -16.64 2.01
CA ARG A 118 -12.25 -17.39 3.11
C ARG A 118 -13.70 -17.73 2.71
N LYS A 119 -14.05 -19.01 2.76
CA LYS A 119 -15.43 -19.50 2.58
C LYS A 119 -16.32 -19.08 3.73
#